data_AF-A0A850BUV2-F1
#
_entry.id   AF-A0A850BUV2-F1
#
_cell.length_a   1.000
_cell.length_b   1.000
_cell.length_c   1.000
_cell.angle_alpha   90.00
_cell.angle_beta   90.00
_cell.angle_gamma   90.00
#
_symmetry.space_group_name_H-M   'P 1'
#
loop_
_entity.id
_entity.type
_entity.pdbx_description
1 polymer ?
#
loop_
_entity_poly.entity_id
_entity_poly.type
_entity_poly.pdbx_seq_one_letter_code
_entity_poly.pdbx_strand_id
1 'polypeptide(L)'
;MASLLVDLTVNLDLYESNADSTGDLIEEVAEVEPHIILLEESSPFSENSFLVRLLIAKPGVPVIVIGEESNFMYIVHLETKLLSSSDELIKAIERV
;
A
#
# COMPACT_ATOMS: atom_id res chain seq x y z
N MET A 1 -3.09 -12.50 -2.49
CA MET A 1 -1.81 -12.64 -3.23
C MET A 1 -1.22 -11.25 -3.46
N ALA A 2 0.11 -11.09 -3.51
CA ALA A 2 0.72 -9.77 -3.75
C ALA A 2 1.75 -9.85 -4.88
N SER A 3 1.76 -8.82 -5.71
CA SER A 3 2.64 -8.64 -6.87
C SER A 3 3.32 -7.29 -6.76
N LEU A 4 4.65 -7.25 -6.81
CA LEU A 4 5.45 -6.04 -6.61
C LEU A 4 6.01 -5.56 -7.95
N LEU A 5 5.89 -4.27 -8.25
CA LEU A 5 6.32 -3.67 -9.52
C LEU A 5 7.55 -2.80 -9.29
N VAL A 6 8.69 -3.16 -9.91
CA VAL A 6 10.02 -2.67 -9.53
C VAL A 6 10.64 -1.71 -10.56
N ASP A 7 10.12 -1.61 -11.78
CA ASP A 7 10.56 -0.60 -12.77
C ASP A 7 9.37 -0.15 -13.63
N LEU A 8 9.24 1.16 -13.85
CA LEU A 8 8.17 1.79 -14.63
C LEU A 8 8.70 2.50 -15.89
N THR A 9 10.01 2.48 -16.12
CA THR A 9 10.63 3.36 -17.11
C THR A 9 10.70 2.76 -18.52
N VAL A 10 10.87 1.43 -18.68
CA VAL A 10 10.86 0.76 -20.00
C VAL A 10 10.40 -0.70 -19.96
N ASN A 11 10.59 -1.43 -18.86
CA ASN A 11 10.08 -2.80 -18.65
C ASN A 11 9.42 -2.88 -17.29
N LEU A 12 8.17 -3.37 -17.25
CA LEU A 12 7.46 -3.62 -16.01
C LEU A 12 8.02 -4.92 -15.40
N ASP A 13 9.02 -4.81 -14.54
CA ASP A 13 9.55 -5.97 -13.84
C ASP A 13 8.59 -6.33 -12.69
N LEU A 14 7.97 -7.50 -12.85
CA LEU A 14 7.04 -8.09 -11.90
C LEU A 14 7.81 -9.03 -10.98
N TYR A 15 7.71 -8.76 -9.69
CA TYR A 15 8.17 -9.65 -8.64
C TYR A 15 6.95 -10.26 -7.94
N GLU A 16 6.78 -11.58 -8.06
CA GLU A 16 5.72 -12.31 -7.35
C GLU A 16 6.18 -12.58 -5.91
N SER A 17 5.40 -12.07 -4.95
CA SER A 17 5.67 -12.25 -3.53
C SER A 17 5.56 -13.72 -3.13
N ASN A 18 6.52 -14.19 -2.33
CA ASN A 18 6.43 -15.50 -1.67
C ASN A 18 6.11 -15.41 -0.17
N ALA A 19 5.86 -14.22 0.36
CA ALA A 19 5.44 -14.05 1.74
C ALA A 19 4.15 -14.81 2.10
N ASP A 20 4.24 -15.61 3.17
CA ASP A 20 3.12 -16.34 3.76
C ASP A 20 2.43 -15.55 4.88
N SER A 21 3.04 -14.46 5.36
CA SER A 21 2.49 -13.61 6.42
C SER A 21 2.67 -12.12 6.14
N THR A 22 1.92 -11.28 6.86
CA THR A 22 2.07 -9.81 6.78
C THR A 22 3.45 -9.34 7.18
N GLY A 23 4.08 -9.98 8.16
CA GLY A 23 5.44 -9.63 8.58
C GLY A 23 6.43 -9.88 7.44
N ASP A 24 6.36 -11.08 6.86
CA ASP A 24 7.26 -11.49 5.78
C ASP A 24 7.11 -10.60 4.54
N LEU A 25 5.88 -10.20 4.18
CA LEU A 25 5.71 -9.29 3.03
C LEU A 25 6.27 -7.90 3.32
N ILE A 26 6.11 -7.39 4.55
CA ILE A 26 6.67 -6.08 4.89
C ILE A 26 8.19 -6.10 4.78
N GLU A 27 8.82 -7.21 5.19
CA GLU A 27 10.26 -7.43 5.02
C GLU A 27 10.63 -7.54 3.53
N GLU A 28 9.90 -8.34 2.76
CA GLU A 28 10.11 -8.53 1.31
C GLU A 28 9.97 -7.21 0.53
N VAL A 29 8.96 -6.40 0.84
CA VAL A 29 8.77 -5.06 0.26
C VAL A 29 9.91 -4.12 0.65
N ALA A 30 10.48 -4.27 1.86
CA ALA A 30 11.63 -3.48 2.27
C ALA A 30 12.91 -3.85 1.51
N GLU A 31 13.07 -5.12 1.14
CA GLU A 31 14.23 -5.60 0.40
C GLU A 31 14.12 -5.32 -1.11
N VAL A 32 12.93 -5.49 -1.68
CA VAL A 32 12.68 -5.32 -3.12
C VAL A 32 12.55 -3.84 -3.51
N GLU A 33 12.14 -2.98 -2.58
CA GLU A 33 11.87 -1.55 -2.81
C GLU A 33 11.00 -1.27 -4.05
N PRO A 34 9.78 -1.85 -4.15
CA PRO A 34 8.95 -1.68 -5.33
C PRO A 34 8.38 -0.26 -5.47
N HIS A 35 8.14 0.14 -6.71
CA HIS A 35 7.46 1.39 -7.04
C HIS A 35 5.95 1.33 -6.86
N ILE A 36 5.34 0.15 -7.08
CA ILE A 36 3.90 -0.08 -6.91
C ILE A 36 3.70 -1.49 -6.34
N ILE A 37 2.69 -1.66 -5.50
CA ILE A 37 2.26 -2.96 -4.98
C ILE A 37 0.87 -3.28 -5.52
N LEU A 38 0.70 -4.44 -6.11
CA LEU A 38 -0.60 -5.03 -6.47
C LEU A 38 -0.97 -6.02 -5.37
N LEU A 39 -2.16 -5.85 -4.78
CA LEU A 39 -2.64 -6.67 -3.67
C LEU A 39 -4.03 -7.21 -4.00
N GLU A 40 -4.19 -8.52 -3.91
CA GLU A 40 -5.48 -9.18 -3.93
C GLU A 40 -5.96 -9.41 -2.50
N GLU A 41 -7.07 -8.76 -2.15
CA GLU A 41 -7.65 -8.82 -0.80
C GLU A 41 -9.18 -8.69 -0.87
N SER A 42 -9.90 -9.59 -0.21
CA SER A 42 -11.37 -9.62 -0.22
C SER A 42 -12.03 -8.50 0.61
N SER A 43 -11.34 -7.93 1.61
CA SER A 43 -11.88 -6.90 2.51
C SER A 43 -10.84 -5.84 2.91
N PRO A 44 -10.41 -4.99 1.95
CA PRO A 44 -9.25 -4.10 2.08
C PRO A 44 -9.42 -2.90 3.02
N PHE A 45 -10.59 -2.74 3.63
CA PHE A 45 -10.85 -1.66 4.60
C PHE A 45 -11.38 -2.19 5.94
N SER A 46 -11.25 -3.49 6.19
CA SER A 46 -11.57 -4.08 7.49
C SER A 46 -10.50 -3.74 8.54
N GLU A 47 -10.84 -3.83 9.83
CA GLU A 47 -9.87 -3.57 10.92
C GLU A 47 -8.65 -4.51 10.89
N ASN A 48 -8.82 -5.70 10.33
CA ASN A 48 -7.76 -6.68 10.13
C ASN A 48 -7.19 -6.66 8.71
N SER A 49 -7.47 -5.60 7.95
CA SER A 49 -7.04 -5.51 6.57
C SER A 49 -5.52 -5.49 6.46
N PHE A 50 -5.05 -6.27 5.50
CA PHE A 50 -3.66 -6.33 5.12
C PHE A 50 -3.19 -5.01 4.54
N LEU A 51 -3.99 -4.40 3.65
CA LEU A 51 -3.73 -3.09 3.06
C LEU A 51 -3.38 -2.04 4.12
N VAL A 52 -4.20 -1.91 5.17
CA VAL A 52 -4.02 -0.88 6.20
C VAL A 52 -2.67 -1.03 6.91
N ARG A 53 -2.30 -2.27 7.26
CA ARG A 53 -1.02 -2.56 7.92
C ARG A 53 0.17 -2.27 7.02
N LEU A 54 0.07 -2.62 5.73
CA LEU A 54 1.10 -2.36 4.74
C LEU A 54 1.32 -0.85 4.55
N LEU A 55 0.24 -0.08 4.41
CA LEU A 55 0.31 1.38 4.24
C LEU A 55 0.96 2.06 5.45
N ILE A 56 0.70 1.59 6.67
CA ILE A 56 1.34 2.11 7.89
C ILE A 56 2.84 1.78 7.91
N ALA A 57 3.22 0.57 7.51
CA ALA A 57 4.62 0.12 7.54
C ALA A 57 5.48 0.74 6.43
N LYS A 58 4.88 0.98 5.25
CA LYS A 58 5.54 1.52 4.06
C LYS A 58 4.74 2.70 3.47
N PRO A 59 4.68 3.83 4.20
CA PRO A 59 4.00 5.02 3.68
C PRO A 59 4.72 5.51 2.42
N GLY A 60 3.95 6.03 1.46
CA GLY A 60 4.45 6.60 0.21
C GLY A 60 4.59 5.62 -0.96
N VAL A 61 4.45 4.30 -0.76
CA VAL A 61 4.37 3.35 -1.87
C VAL A 61 2.90 3.18 -2.29
N PRO A 62 2.54 3.47 -3.56
CA PRO A 62 1.20 3.24 -4.07
C PRO A 62 0.83 1.75 -4.04
N VAL A 63 -0.37 1.44 -3.54
CA VAL A 63 -0.93 0.10 -3.51
C VAL A 63 -2.20 0.06 -4.36
N ILE A 64 -2.21 -0.81 -5.36
CA ILE A 64 -3.39 -1.14 -6.18
C ILE A 64 -4.01 -2.40 -5.59
N VAL A 65 -5.23 -2.29 -5.09
CA VAL A 65 -5.98 -3.42 -4.55
C VAL A 65 -7.02 -3.91 -5.54
N ILE A 66 -7.02 -5.20 -5.79
CA ILE A 66 -8.04 -5.92 -6.55
C ILE A 66 -8.90 -6.69 -5.54
N GLY A 67 -10.16 -6.28 -5.39
CA GLY A 67 -11.08 -6.95 -4.48
C GLY A 67 -11.53 -8.30 -5.05
N GLU A 68 -11.30 -9.40 -4.33
CA GLU A 68 -11.68 -10.74 -4.85
C GLU A 68 -13.20 -10.88 -5.08
N GLU A 69 -14.00 -10.18 -4.28
CA GLU A 69 -15.47 -10.24 -4.36
C GLU A 69 -16.10 -9.03 -5.06
N SER A 70 -15.28 -8.09 -5.53
CA SER A 70 -15.75 -6.85 -6.11
C SER A 70 -15.00 -6.52 -7.38
N ASN A 71 -15.69 -6.13 -8.45
CA ASN A 71 -15.04 -5.61 -9.67
C ASN A 71 -14.40 -4.22 -9.47
N PHE A 72 -14.13 -3.84 -8.22
CA PHE A 72 -13.50 -2.58 -7.88
C PHE A 72 -11.99 -2.76 -7.78
N MET A 73 -11.30 -1.82 -8.42
CA MET A 73 -9.88 -1.59 -8.25
C MET A 73 -9.72 -0.33 -7.40
N TYR A 74 -9.00 -0.47 -6.29
CA TYR A 74 -8.69 0.66 -5.40
C TYR A 74 -7.24 1.05 -5.59
N ILE A 75 -6.96 2.33 -5.83
CA ILE A 75 -5.60 2.86 -5.81
C ILE A 75 -5.47 3.64 -4.51
N VAL A 76 -4.68 3.10 -3.58
CA VAL A 76 -4.57 3.61 -2.22
C VAL A 76 -3.12 3.99 -1.95
N HIS A 77 -2.97 5.13 -1.31
CA HIS A 77 -1.69 5.79 -1.11
C HIS A 77 -1.77 6.55 0.21
N LEU A 78 -0.80 6.30 1.10
CA LEU A 78 -0.70 6.99 2.37
C LEU A 78 0.50 7.95 2.33
N GLU A 79 0.22 9.25 2.37
CA GLU A 79 1.26 10.26 2.58
C GLU A 79 1.44 10.53 4.06
N THR A 80 2.69 10.47 4.51
CA THR A 80 3.06 11.04 5.80
C THR A 80 3.42 12.50 5.61
N LYS A 81 2.64 13.38 6.22
CA LYS A 81 2.93 14.81 6.26
C LYS A 81 3.39 15.20 7.65
N LEU A 82 4.57 15.82 7.74
CA LEU A 82 4.99 16.44 8.99
C LEU A 82 4.11 17.66 9.25
N LEU A 83 3.37 17.64 10.35
CA LEU A 83 2.60 18.80 10.80
C LEU A 83 3.49 19.62 11.73
N SER A 84 3.74 20.85 11.34
CA SER A 84 4.63 21.76 12.08
C SER A 84 3.89 22.52 13.20
N SER A 85 2.56 22.47 13.22
CA SER A 85 1.73 23.08 14.25
C SER A 85 0.35 22.41 14.38
N SER A 86 -0.32 22.66 15.50
CA SER A 86 -1.71 22.24 15.73
C SER A 86 -2.69 22.85 14.71
N ASP A 87 -2.40 24.04 14.20
CA ASP A 87 -3.24 24.70 13.18
C ASP A 87 -3.20 23.96 11.84
N GLU A 88 -2.05 23.37 11.49
CA GLU A 88 -1.93 22.53 10.30
C GLU A 88 -2.69 21.22 10.45
N LEU A 89 -2.71 20.65 11.66
CA LEU A 89 -3.50 19.46 11.96
C LEU A 89 -5.00 19.72 11.77
N ILE A 90 -5.52 20.80 12.35
CA ILE A 90 -6.95 21.16 12.24
C ILE A 90 -7.34 21.32 10.77
N LYS A 91 -6.52 22.03 9.98
CA LYS A 91 -6.76 22.20 8.53
C LYS A 91 -6.69 20.91 7.73
N ALA A 92 -5.87 19.94 8.16
CA ALA A 92 -5.77 18.64 7.49
C ALA A 92 -7.03 17.80 7.73
N ILE A 93 -7.58 17.84 8.95
CA ILE A 93 -8.80 17.11 9.32
C ILE A 93 -10.04 17.69 8.61
N GLU A 94 -10.15 19.01 8.49
CA GLU A 94 -11.30 19.69 7.85
C GLU A 94 -11.39 19.50 6.33
N ARG A 95 -10.36 18.92 5.68
CA ARG A 95 -10.31 18.68 4.23
C ARG A 95 -10.69 17.27 3.81
N VAL A 96 -10.94 16.37 4.77
CA VAL A 96 -11.45 15.01 4.56
C VAL A 96 -12.98 15.05 4.56
#